data_AF-A0A924VZ51-F1
#
_entry.id   AF-A0A924VZ51-F1
#
_cell.length_a   1.000
_cell.length_b   1.000
_cell.length_c   1.000
_cell.angle_alpha   90.00
_cell.angle_beta   90.00
_cell.angle_gamma   90.00
#
_symmetry.space_group_name_H-M   'P 1'
#
loop_
_entity.id
_entity.type
_entity.pdbx_description
1 polymer ?
#
loop_
_entity_poly.entity_id
_entity_poly.type
_entity_poly.pdbx_seq_one_letter_code
_entity_poly.pdbx_strand_id
1 'polypeptide(L)'
;PPTAPPSGDYLATLRVQDRAPIARADYEQVASRLGCEWEALAAVAQVESGPLGGFGQDGRPVILFERHLFSRKTNSRFDQTNPNVSNRAAGGYPRSQADRWAQLGEAYGLEPAAALESASYGRFQVLGQNYPNLQMANAHEYVSKLARSEKDQLDAFEGFIRANGLADELQRLDWAGFASRYNGPSYAANQYDTRMAEAYANLKRDPSLIA
;
A
#
# COMPACT_ATOMS: atom_id res chain seq x y z
N PRO A 1 -20.56 -4.75 16.68
CA PRO A 1 -20.62 -4.57 15.21
C PRO A 1 -19.60 -3.52 14.75
N PRO A 2 -18.78 -3.78 13.73
CA PRO A 2 -18.02 -2.72 13.08
C PRO A 2 -19.02 -1.67 12.58
N THR A 3 -18.75 -0.40 12.91
CA THR A 3 -19.57 0.74 12.48
C THR A 3 -19.60 0.79 10.96
N ALA A 4 -20.79 0.95 10.39
CA ALA A 4 -20.94 1.13 8.95
C ALA A 4 -20.16 2.39 8.54
N PRO A 5 -19.32 2.33 7.50
CA PRO A 5 -18.61 3.50 7.01
C PRO A 5 -19.63 4.57 6.55
N PRO A 6 -19.32 5.87 6.75
CA PRO A 6 -20.23 6.95 6.39
C PRO A 6 -20.57 6.92 4.90
N SER A 7 -21.86 6.91 4.58
CA SER A 7 -22.35 7.03 3.20
C SER A 7 -22.34 8.51 2.77
N GLY A 8 -21.48 8.85 1.83
CA GLY A 8 -21.37 10.19 1.23
C GLY A 8 -20.09 10.95 1.64
N ASP A 9 -19.41 11.52 0.63
CA ASP A 9 -18.22 12.38 0.68
C ASP A 9 -16.91 11.83 1.32
N TYR A 10 -16.90 10.69 2.00
CA TYR A 10 -15.68 10.13 2.60
C TYR A 10 -14.48 10.02 1.65
N LEU A 11 -14.67 9.47 0.44
CA LEU A 11 -13.56 9.36 -0.51
C LEU A 11 -13.02 10.74 -0.95
N ALA A 12 -13.83 11.80 -0.88
CA ALA A 12 -13.38 13.16 -1.15
C ALA A 12 -12.54 13.73 0.00
N THR A 13 -12.75 13.29 1.24
CA THR A 13 -11.95 13.72 2.40
C THR A 13 -10.55 13.10 2.43
N LEU A 14 -10.31 12.04 1.66
CA LEU A 14 -9.00 11.38 1.56
C LEU A 14 -8.01 12.26 0.77
N ARG A 15 -7.41 13.22 1.48
CA ARG A 15 -6.42 14.16 0.95
C ARG A 15 -5.28 14.32 1.92
N VAL A 16 -4.08 14.42 1.35
CA VAL A 16 -2.84 14.74 2.07
C VAL A 16 -2.99 16.02 2.88
N GLN A 17 -2.59 15.94 4.15
CA GLN A 17 -2.60 17.04 5.10
C GLN A 17 -1.18 17.55 5.33
N ASP A 18 -0.21 16.64 5.33
CA ASP A 18 1.22 16.93 5.40
C ASP A 18 1.94 16.34 4.19
N ARG A 19 2.54 17.22 3.38
CA ARG A 19 3.28 16.87 2.15
C ARG A 19 4.79 16.74 2.38
N ALA A 20 5.27 16.79 3.63
CA ALA A 20 6.67 16.53 3.91
C ALA A 20 7.04 15.11 3.41
N PRO A 21 8.10 14.97 2.60
CA PRO A 21 8.59 13.66 2.20
C PRO A 21 9.12 12.91 3.41
N ILE A 22 9.17 11.58 3.32
CA ILE A 22 9.83 10.75 4.33
C ILE A 22 11.31 11.13 4.35
N ALA A 23 11.78 11.66 5.48
CA ALA A 23 13.19 11.97 5.64
C ALA A 23 13.97 10.70 6.03
N ARG A 24 15.28 10.69 5.80
CA ARG A 24 16.16 9.61 6.24
C ARG A 24 15.97 9.25 7.73
N ALA A 25 15.82 10.27 8.58
CA ALA A 25 15.60 10.07 10.01
C ALA A 25 14.31 9.28 10.33
N ASP A 26 13.28 9.39 9.50
CA ASP A 26 12.04 8.63 9.66
C ASP A 26 12.30 7.13 9.36
N TYR A 27 13.03 6.83 8.27
CA TYR A 27 13.46 5.46 7.97
C TYR A 27 14.38 4.90 9.05
N GLU A 28 15.35 5.66 9.54
CA GLU A 28 16.28 5.24 10.61
C GLU A 28 15.54 4.88 11.90
N GLN A 29 14.50 5.64 12.27
CA GLN A 29 13.68 5.33 13.43
C GLN A 29 12.93 4.00 13.29
N VAL A 30 12.31 3.76 12.14
CA VAL A 30 11.60 2.49 11.87
C VAL A 30 12.58 1.33 11.80
N ALA A 31 13.70 1.51 11.09
CA ALA A 31 14.74 0.51 10.91
C ALA A 31 15.34 0.10 12.25
N SER A 32 15.59 1.05 13.15
CA SER A 32 16.04 0.77 14.52
C SER A 32 15.06 -0.14 15.27
N ARG A 33 13.74 0.10 15.15
CA ARG A 33 12.74 -0.76 15.81
C ARG A 33 12.61 -2.14 15.13
N LEU A 34 12.90 -2.24 13.83
CA LEU A 34 12.88 -3.50 13.07
C LEU A 34 14.21 -4.26 13.13
N GLY A 35 15.28 -3.63 13.61
CA GLY A 35 16.62 -4.22 13.65
C GLY A 35 17.30 -4.34 12.29
N CYS A 36 16.84 -3.61 11.26
CA CYS A 36 17.41 -3.65 9.91
C CYS A 36 18.12 -2.33 9.55
N GLU A 37 18.68 -2.27 8.34
CA GLU A 37 19.25 -1.03 7.79
C GLU A 37 18.15 -0.12 7.22
N TRP A 38 18.31 1.20 7.34
CA TRP A 38 17.30 2.16 6.85
C TRP A 38 17.21 2.13 5.31
N GLU A 39 18.33 1.83 4.64
CA GLU A 39 18.41 1.65 3.20
C GLU A 39 17.53 0.50 2.72
N ALA A 40 17.33 -0.54 3.54
CA ALA A 40 16.45 -1.66 3.18
C ALA A 40 14.98 -1.23 3.10
N LEU A 41 14.53 -0.40 4.04
CA LEU A 41 13.17 0.16 4.01
C LEU A 41 12.99 1.16 2.86
N ALA A 42 13.99 2.03 2.64
CA ALA A 42 13.96 3.00 1.55
C ALA A 42 14.03 2.33 0.17
N ALA A 43 14.73 1.19 0.04
CA ALA A 43 14.76 0.40 -1.19
C ALA A 43 13.37 -0.16 -1.54
N VAL A 44 12.62 -0.66 -0.54
CA VAL A 44 11.23 -1.11 -0.77
C VAL A 44 10.37 0.06 -1.23
N ALA A 45 10.47 1.23 -0.59
CA ALA A 45 9.72 2.43 -0.99
C ALA A 45 9.99 2.84 -2.47
N GLN A 46 11.26 2.77 -2.89
CA GLN A 46 11.67 3.06 -4.27
C GLN A 46 11.07 2.08 -5.30
N VAL A 47 10.91 0.81 -4.94
CA VAL A 47 10.41 -0.21 -5.88
C VAL A 47 8.89 -0.19 -5.98
N GLU A 48 8.18 0.02 -4.86
CA GLU A 48 6.71 -0.05 -4.81
C GLU A 48 6.02 1.10 -5.55
N SER A 49 6.35 2.34 -5.21
CA SER A 49 5.75 3.53 -5.84
C SER A 49 6.74 4.32 -6.69
N GLY A 50 8.04 4.17 -6.44
CA GLY A 50 9.10 4.86 -7.16
C GLY A 50 8.83 6.36 -7.30
N PRO A 51 8.90 6.93 -8.53
CA PRO A 51 8.72 8.35 -8.77
C PRO A 51 7.28 8.85 -8.59
N LEU A 52 6.29 7.95 -8.45
CA LEU A 52 4.89 8.36 -8.26
C LEU A 52 4.64 8.95 -6.87
N GLY A 53 5.48 8.61 -5.88
CA GLY A 53 5.27 9.02 -4.50
C GLY A 53 4.09 8.32 -3.82
N GLY A 54 3.77 8.76 -2.62
CA GLY A 54 2.58 8.33 -1.87
C GLY A 54 1.31 9.07 -2.26
N PHE A 55 1.40 10.21 -2.94
CA PHE A 55 0.26 11.06 -3.29
C PHE A 55 0.34 11.59 -4.72
N GLY A 56 -0.81 11.61 -5.40
CA GLY A 56 -0.97 12.30 -6.67
C GLY A 56 -0.96 13.84 -6.52
N GLN A 57 -0.93 14.52 -7.67
CA GLN A 57 -0.96 15.99 -7.71
C GLN A 57 -2.22 16.57 -7.05
N ASP A 58 -3.35 15.88 -7.17
CA ASP A 58 -4.63 16.23 -6.54
C ASP A 58 -4.69 15.94 -5.03
N GLY A 59 -3.58 15.48 -4.43
CA GLY A 59 -3.44 15.19 -3.01
C GLY A 59 -4.07 13.88 -2.57
N ARG A 60 -4.64 13.07 -3.48
CA ARG A 60 -5.13 11.74 -3.14
C ARG A 60 -3.96 10.75 -3.01
N PRO A 61 -4.06 9.75 -2.11
CA PRO A 61 -3.12 8.64 -2.13
C PRO A 61 -3.01 8.01 -3.52
N VAL A 62 -1.80 7.60 -3.88
CA VAL A 62 -1.59 6.69 -5.02
C VAL A 62 -2.22 5.34 -4.66
N ILE A 63 -3.12 4.82 -5.50
CA ILE A 63 -3.80 3.56 -5.23
C ILE A 63 -3.66 2.55 -6.36
N LEU A 64 -3.92 1.29 -6.02
CA LEU A 64 -4.29 0.22 -6.95
C LEU A 64 -5.47 -0.54 -6.35
N PHE A 65 -6.55 -0.70 -7.10
CA PHE A 65 -7.73 -1.45 -6.66
C PHE A 65 -7.69 -2.88 -7.22
N GLU A 66 -7.88 -3.86 -6.34
CA GLU A 66 -7.81 -5.28 -6.65
C GLU A 66 -9.21 -5.88 -6.73
N ARG A 67 -9.82 -5.83 -7.93
CA ARG A 67 -11.18 -6.36 -8.18
C ARG A 67 -11.40 -7.81 -7.74
N HIS A 68 -10.32 -8.59 -7.70
CA HIS A 68 -10.33 -9.98 -7.27
C HIS A 68 -10.31 -10.16 -5.75
N LEU A 69 -9.79 -9.19 -4.99
CA LEU A 69 -10.00 -9.12 -3.55
C LEU A 69 -11.45 -8.74 -3.24
N PHE A 70 -11.98 -7.74 -3.95
CA PHE A 70 -13.35 -7.28 -3.76
C PHE A 70 -14.37 -8.38 -4.06
N SER A 71 -14.19 -9.12 -5.16
CA SER A 71 -14.97 -10.31 -5.49
C SER A 71 -14.97 -11.32 -4.34
N ARG A 72 -13.80 -11.67 -3.79
CA ARG A 72 -13.72 -12.60 -2.65
C ARG A 72 -14.42 -12.08 -1.42
N LYS A 73 -14.20 -10.82 -1.05
CA LYS A 73 -14.81 -10.19 0.14
C LYS A 73 -16.32 -10.04 0.04
N THR A 74 -16.85 -9.93 -1.18
CA THR A 74 -18.29 -9.85 -1.44
C THR A 74 -18.90 -11.19 -1.83
N ASN A 75 -18.17 -12.30 -1.67
CA ASN A 75 -18.61 -13.65 -2.05
C ASN A 75 -19.13 -13.74 -3.49
N SER A 76 -18.42 -13.11 -4.43
CA SER A 76 -18.77 -13.03 -5.86
C SER A 76 -20.11 -12.34 -6.17
N ARG A 77 -20.73 -11.65 -5.20
CA ARG A 77 -22.07 -11.03 -5.36
C ARG A 77 -22.16 -10.09 -6.57
N PHE A 78 -21.07 -9.39 -6.90
CA PHE A 78 -21.05 -8.37 -7.94
C PHE A 78 -20.32 -8.79 -9.22
N ASP A 79 -19.85 -10.04 -9.32
CA ASP A 79 -19.03 -10.49 -10.47
C ASP A 79 -19.75 -10.35 -11.82
N GLN A 80 -21.07 -10.53 -11.84
CA GLN A 80 -21.88 -10.43 -13.06
C GLN A 80 -22.34 -9.00 -13.35
N THR A 81 -22.71 -8.24 -12.33
CA THR A 81 -23.30 -6.90 -12.49
C THR A 81 -22.26 -5.80 -12.61
N ASN A 82 -21.07 -5.99 -12.01
CA ASN A 82 -20.01 -4.99 -11.93
C ASN A 82 -18.62 -5.62 -12.20
N PRO A 83 -18.40 -6.24 -13.37
CA PRO A 83 -17.14 -6.92 -13.69
C PRO A 83 -15.90 -6.01 -13.70
N ASN A 84 -16.11 -4.68 -13.75
CA ASN A 84 -15.06 -3.68 -13.62
C ASN A 84 -14.43 -3.68 -12.21
N VAL A 85 -15.24 -3.88 -11.17
CA VAL A 85 -14.80 -3.82 -9.77
C VAL A 85 -14.88 -5.17 -9.04
N SER A 86 -15.52 -6.17 -9.62
CA SER A 86 -15.64 -7.52 -9.06
C SER A 86 -15.34 -8.57 -10.12
N ASN A 87 -14.24 -9.29 -9.99
CA ASN A 87 -13.93 -10.41 -10.87
C ASN A 87 -13.02 -11.40 -10.17
N ARG A 88 -13.26 -12.71 -10.27
CA ARG A 88 -12.39 -13.73 -9.65
C ARG A 88 -10.93 -13.66 -10.12
N ALA A 89 -10.70 -13.21 -11.35
CA ALA A 89 -9.37 -13.00 -11.89
C ALA A 89 -8.85 -11.59 -11.57
N ALA A 90 -7.56 -11.52 -11.20
CA ALA A 90 -6.82 -10.27 -11.07
C ALA A 90 -6.76 -9.49 -12.41
N GLY A 91 -6.20 -8.28 -12.38
CA GLY A 91 -6.14 -7.40 -13.55
C GLY A 91 -7.31 -6.43 -13.67
N GLY A 92 -7.52 -5.92 -14.89
CA GLY A 92 -8.46 -4.82 -15.11
C GLY A 92 -7.99 -3.50 -14.50
N TYR A 93 -6.68 -3.32 -14.36
CA TYR A 93 -6.07 -2.15 -13.74
C TYR A 93 -6.07 -0.96 -14.70
N PRO A 94 -6.73 0.16 -14.33
CA PRO A 94 -6.64 1.37 -15.12
C PRO A 94 -5.22 1.95 -15.13
N ARG A 95 -4.88 2.66 -16.22
CA ARG A 95 -3.57 3.27 -16.40
C ARG A 95 -3.39 4.55 -15.58
N SER A 96 -4.45 5.33 -15.39
CA SER A 96 -4.41 6.61 -14.69
C SER A 96 -4.87 6.47 -13.22
N GLN A 97 -4.35 7.30 -12.33
CA GLN A 97 -4.85 7.37 -10.95
C GLN A 97 -6.31 7.85 -10.90
N ALA A 98 -6.73 8.74 -11.80
CA ALA A 98 -8.11 9.20 -11.88
C ALA A 98 -9.09 8.03 -12.10
N ASP A 99 -8.77 7.13 -13.05
CA ASP A 99 -9.60 5.97 -13.35
C ASP A 99 -9.53 4.91 -12.24
N ARG A 100 -8.38 4.74 -11.58
CA ARG A 100 -8.27 3.85 -10.40
C ARG A 100 -9.13 4.33 -9.25
N TRP A 101 -9.18 5.64 -9.01
CA TRP A 101 -10.09 6.23 -8.03
C TRP A 101 -11.56 6.12 -8.43
N ALA A 102 -11.88 6.21 -9.73
CA ALA A 102 -13.23 5.95 -10.22
C ALA A 102 -13.64 4.48 -9.98
N GLN A 103 -12.72 3.53 -10.20
CA GLN A 103 -12.94 2.11 -9.92
C GLN A 103 -13.17 1.86 -8.42
N LEU A 104 -12.35 2.44 -7.55
CA LEU A 104 -12.58 2.38 -6.10
C LEU A 104 -13.93 3.03 -5.71
N GLY A 105 -14.27 4.16 -6.33
CA GLY A 105 -15.55 4.85 -6.11
C GLY A 105 -16.77 4.01 -6.48
N GLU A 106 -16.72 3.31 -7.62
CA GLU A 106 -17.77 2.35 -8.02
C GLU A 106 -17.88 1.22 -6.97
N ALA A 107 -16.78 0.59 -6.58
CA ALA A 107 -16.78 -0.47 -5.57
C ALA A 107 -17.31 0.02 -4.21
N TYR A 108 -16.93 1.23 -3.81
CA TYR A 108 -17.33 1.85 -2.55
C TYR A 108 -18.84 2.10 -2.50
N GLY A 109 -19.46 2.45 -3.62
CA GLY A 109 -20.92 2.58 -3.74
C GLY A 109 -21.67 1.25 -3.56
N LEU A 110 -21.01 0.10 -3.75
CA LEU A 110 -21.60 -1.23 -3.64
C LEU A 110 -21.39 -1.87 -2.27
N GLU A 111 -20.16 -1.84 -1.76
CA GLU A 111 -19.78 -2.41 -0.46
C GLU A 111 -18.57 -1.65 0.11
N PRO A 112 -18.78 -0.59 0.92
CA PRO A 112 -17.71 0.35 1.20
C PRO A 112 -16.55 -0.22 2.03
N ALA A 113 -16.82 -1.10 3.00
CA ALA A 113 -15.76 -1.74 3.77
C ALA A 113 -14.90 -2.67 2.87
N ALA A 114 -15.54 -3.55 2.09
CA ALA A 114 -14.83 -4.44 1.18
C ALA A 114 -14.04 -3.66 0.12
N ALA A 115 -14.57 -2.54 -0.37
CA ALA A 115 -13.90 -1.68 -1.34
C ALA A 115 -12.61 -1.10 -0.77
N LEU A 116 -12.67 -0.51 0.42
CA LEU A 116 -11.49 0.06 1.06
C LEU A 116 -10.43 -0.99 1.38
N GLU A 117 -10.86 -2.17 1.83
CA GLU A 117 -9.97 -3.29 2.11
C GLU A 117 -9.29 -3.88 0.88
N SER A 118 -9.86 -3.65 -0.31
CA SER A 118 -9.44 -4.23 -1.59
C SER A 118 -8.57 -3.31 -2.43
N ALA A 119 -8.13 -2.17 -1.90
CA ALA A 119 -7.13 -1.32 -2.54
C ALA A 119 -5.85 -1.25 -1.70
N SER A 120 -4.72 -1.04 -2.38
CA SER A 120 -3.45 -0.63 -1.81
C SER A 120 -3.35 0.89 -1.85
N TYR A 121 -2.64 1.47 -0.87
CA TYR A 121 -2.57 2.91 -0.72
C TYR A 121 -1.14 3.39 -0.48
N GLY A 122 -0.81 4.52 -1.09
CA GLY A 122 0.37 5.30 -0.78
C GLY A 122 1.68 4.66 -1.22
N ARG A 123 2.77 5.16 -0.64
CA ARG A 123 4.15 4.92 -1.05
C ARG A 123 4.54 3.44 -1.01
N PHE A 124 4.03 2.72 -0.03
CA PHE A 124 4.35 1.31 0.20
C PHE A 124 3.30 0.35 -0.36
N GLN A 125 2.19 0.86 -0.90
CA GLN A 125 1.12 0.03 -1.47
C GLN A 125 0.59 -1.06 -0.50
N VAL A 126 0.53 -0.78 0.80
CA VAL A 126 -0.08 -1.70 1.77
C VAL A 126 -1.60 -1.70 1.60
N LEU A 127 -2.21 -2.89 1.50
CA LEU A 127 -3.65 -3.06 1.33
C LEU A 127 -4.45 -2.56 2.55
N GLY A 128 -5.62 -1.97 2.30
CA GLY A 128 -6.53 -1.48 3.34
C GLY A 128 -7.02 -2.54 4.33
N GLN A 129 -7.02 -3.82 3.93
CA GLN A 129 -7.36 -4.93 4.82
C GLN A 129 -6.40 -5.12 6.00
N ASN A 130 -5.23 -4.47 5.97
CA ASN A 130 -4.20 -4.57 7.01
C ASN A 130 -4.45 -3.62 8.20
N TYR A 131 -5.63 -3.00 8.30
CA TYR A 131 -6.01 -2.17 9.44
C TYR A 131 -5.77 -2.82 10.83
N PRO A 132 -5.93 -4.16 11.03
CA PRO A 132 -5.63 -4.77 12.32
C PRO A 132 -4.16 -4.70 12.72
N ASN A 133 -3.24 -4.57 11.75
CA ASN A 133 -1.79 -4.51 12.01
C ASN A 133 -1.40 -3.23 12.76
N LEU A 134 -2.25 -2.20 12.71
CA LEU A 134 -2.13 -0.96 13.48
C LEU A 134 -3.17 -0.85 14.60
N GLN A 135 -3.82 -1.96 14.98
CA GLN A 135 -4.86 -2.00 16.02
C GLN A 135 -6.03 -1.05 15.75
N MET A 136 -6.30 -0.76 14.47
CA MET A 136 -7.43 0.10 14.07
C MET A 136 -8.72 -0.70 14.00
N ALA A 137 -9.85 -0.04 14.17
CA ALA A 137 -11.14 -0.73 14.24
C ALA A 137 -11.64 -1.20 12.87
N ASN A 138 -11.26 -0.50 11.79
CA ASN A 138 -11.77 -0.76 10.45
C ASN A 138 -10.89 -0.11 9.35
N ALA A 139 -11.15 -0.48 8.10
CA ALA A 139 -10.44 0.05 6.93
C ALA A 139 -10.66 1.56 6.70
N HIS A 140 -11.75 2.15 7.21
CA HIS A 140 -11.98 3.59 7.08
C HIS A 140 -10.98 4.39 7.93
N GLU A 141 -10.78 4.03 9.21
CA GLU A 141 -9.75 4.65 10.06
C GLU A 141 -8.35 4.50 9.46
N TYR A 142 -8.05 3.30 8.96
CA TYR A 142 -6.76 3.00 8.35
C TYR A 142 -6.49 3.84 7.11
N VAL A 143 -7.40 3.82 6.14
CA VAL A 143 -7.24 4.60 4.90
C VAL A 143 -7.24 6.11 5.18
N SER A 144 -8.00 6.57 6.19
CA SER A 144 -7.93 7.95 6.65
C SER A 144 -6.54 8.31 7.15
N LYS A 145 -5.90 7.45 7.96
CA LYS A 145 -4.50 7.64 8.41
C LYS A 145 -3.56 7.69 7.20
N LEU A 146 -3.62 6.72 6.29
CA LEU A 146 -2.76 6.67 5.11
C LEU A 146 -2.91 7.88 4.19
N ALA A 147 -4.06 8.54 4.22
CA ALA A 147 -4.32 9.74 3.45
C ALA A 147 -3.71 11.01 4.02
N ARG A 148 -3.20 11.04 5.27
CA ARG A 148 -2.70 12.28 5.88
C ARG A 148 -1.27 12.62 5.49
N SER A 149 -0.35 11.64 5.46
CA SER A 149 1.08 11.87 5.19
C SER A 149 1.79 10.59 4.73
N GLU A 150 2.99 10.72 4.12
CA GLU A 150 3.81 9.56 3.79
C GLU A 150 4.41 8.89 5.04
N LYS A 151 4.57 9.63 6.14
CA LYS A 151 4.99 9.07 7.44
C LYS A 151 3.93 8.12 8.00
N ASP A 152 2.66 8.47 7.86
CA ASP A 152 1.56 7.57 8.23
C ASP A 152 1.55 6.30 7.35
N GLN A 153 1.98 6.41 6.09
CA GLN A 153 2.14 5.26 5.19
C GLN A 153 3.35 4.39 5.57
N LEU A 154 4.43 5.00 6.05
CA LEU A 154 5.59 4.28 6.61
C LEU A 154 5.23 3.52 7.90
N ASP A 155 4.43 4.11 8.79
CA ASP A 155 3.92 3.41 9.98
C ASP A 155 3.14 2.15 9.61
N ALA A 156 2.29 2.24 8.59
CA ALA A 156 1.53 1.10 8.08
C ALA A 156 2.40 0.02 7.47
N PHE A 157 3.47 0.41 6.78
CA PHE A 157 4.48 -0.51 6.28
C PHE A 157 5.20 -1.23 7.42
N GLU A 158 5.62 -0.51 8.47
CA GLU A 158 6.19 -1.13 9.68
C GLU A 158 5.21 -2.13 10.32
N GLY A 159 3.95 -1.72 10.51
CA GLY A 159 2.90 -2.59 11.05
C GLY A 159 2.72 -3.86 10.23
N PHE A 160 2.73 -3.74 8.91
CA PHE A 160 2.66 -4.88 7.99
C PHE A 160 3.87 -5.81 8.15
N ILE A 161 5.09 -5.28 8.20
CA ILE A 161 6.31 -6.07 8.38
C ILE A 161 6.23 -6.88 9.68
N ARG A 162 5.85 -6.23 10.79
CA ARG A 162 5.77 -6.88 12.10
C ARG A 162 4.70 -7.97 12.13
N ALA A 163 3.49 -7.67 11.67
CA ALA A 163 2.37 -8.59 11.72
C ALA A 163 2.60 -9.84 10.86
N ASN A 164 3.36 -9.71 9.78
CA ASN A 164 3.69 -10.82 8.91
C ASN A 164 5.04 -11.48 9.26
N GLY A 165 5.80 -10.99 10.23
CA GLY A 165 7.14 -11.49 10.51
C GLY A 165 8.02 -11.42 9.26
N LEU A 166 8.13 -10.22 8.67
CA LEU A 166 8.97 -9.94 7.50
C LEU A 166 10.29 -9.22 7.87
N ALA A 167 10.52 -9.03 9.17
CA ALA A 167 11.65 -8.25 9.64
C ALA A 167 12.97 -9.01 9.42
N ASP A 168 12.97 -10.34 9.59
CA ASP A 168 14.18 -11.14 9.47
C ASP A 168 14.66 -11.25 8.01
N GLU A 169 13.78 -11.20 7.03
CA GLU A 169 14.16 -11.11 5.61
C GLU A 169 14.87 -9.77 5.34
N LEU A 170 14.36 -8.66 5.87
CA LEU A 170 15.01 -7.34 5.74
C LEU A 170 16.33 -7.25 6.51
N GLN A 171 16.42 -7.87 7.69
CA GLN A 171 17.66 -7.95 8.48
C GLN A 171 18.75 -8.73 7.75
N ARG A 172 18.38 -9.81 7.06
CA ARG A 172 19.30 -10.67 6.31
C ARG A 172 19.48 -10.23 4.85
N LEU A 173 18.81 -9.14 4.44
CA LEU A 173 18.77 -8.65 3.06
C LEU A 173 18.32 -9.73 2.06
N ASP A 174 17.40 -10.60 2.48
CA ASP A 174 16.80 -11.65 1.66
C ASP A 174 15.67 -11.05 0.80
N TRP A 175 16.07 -10.39 -0.30
CA TRP A 175 15.14 -9.70 -1.19
C TRP A 175 14.12 -10.63 -1.85
N ALA A 176 14.53 -11.86 -2.19
CA ALA A 176 13.64 -12.86 -2.78
C ALA A 176 12.63 -13.35 -1.74
N GLY A 177 13.08 -13.68 -0.52
CA GLY A 177 12.22 -14.05 0.60
C GLY A 177 11.21 -12.94 0.90
N PHE A 178 11.66 -11.71 1.05
CA PHE A 178 10.80 -10.56 1.30
C PHE A 178 9.79 -10.33 0.17
N ALA A 179 10.25 -10.21 -1.08
CA ALA A 179 9.40 -9.90 -2.23
C ALA A 179 8.36 -11.01 -2.51
N SER A 180 8.71 -12.28 -2.29
CA SER A 180 7.76 -13.39 -2.45
C SER A 180 6.54 -13.28 -1.54
N ARG A 181 6.73 -12.72 -0.34
CA ARG A 181 5.69 -12.56 0.66
C ARG A 181 4.99 -11.20 0.57
N TYR A 182 5.73 -10.16 0.22
CA TYR A 182 5.22 -8.80 0.10
C TYR A 182 4.44 -8.59 -1.22
N ASN A 183 5.02 -9.01 -2.34
CA ASN A 183 4.47 -8.81 -3.69
C ASN A 183 3.72 -10.06 -4.23
N GLY A 184 3.92 -11.22 -3.59
CA GLY A 184 3.23 -12.47 -3.94
C GLY A 184 3.90 -13.28 -5.05
N PRO A 185 3.21 -14.31 -5.58
CA PRO A 185 3.83 -15.33 -6.44
C PRO A 185 4.46 -14.81 -7.74
N SER A 186 4.05 -13.65 -8.21
CA SER A 186 4.57 -13.03 -9.42
C SER A 186 5.78 -12.13 -9.18
N TYR A 187 6.34 -12.08 -7.96
CA TYR A 187 7.41 -11.14 -7.60
C TYR A 187 8.62 -11.24 -8.54
N ALA A 188 9.07 -12.47 -8.85
CA ALA A 188 10.25 -12.73 -9.66
C ALA A 188 10.03 -12.35 -11.13
N ALA A 189 8.83 -12.63 -11.68
CA ALA A 189 8.46 -12.23 -13.03
C ALA A 189 8.45 -10.70 -13.20
N ASN A 190 8.14 -9.98 -12.13
CA ASN A 190 8.15 -8.52 -12.05
C ASN A 190 9.46 -7.94 -11.50
N GLN A 191 10.47 -8.79 -11.25
CA GLN A 191 11.82 -8.42 -10.82
C GLN A 191 11.84 -7.59 -9.52
N TYR A 192 10.89 -7.80 -8.61
CA TYR A 192 10.83 -7.03 -7.37
C TYR A 192 12.08 -7.22 -6.51
N ASP A 193 12.53 -8.47 -6.38
CA ASP A 193 13.72 -8.85 -5.64
C ASP A 193 15.00 -8.18 -6.18
N THR A 194 15.25 -8.29 -7.49
CA THR A 194 16.45 -7.69 -8.09
C THR A 194 16.41 -6.17 -8.04
N ARG A 195 15.24 -5.56 -8.26
CA ARG A 195 15.07 -4.10 -8.17
C ARG A 195 15.27 -3.59 -6.74
N MET A 196 14.81 -4.32 -5.71
CA MET A 196 15.05 -3.95 -4.32
C MET A 196 16.54 -4.06 -3.96
N ALA A 197 17.21 -5.12 -4.41
CA ALA A 197 18.66 -5.29 -4.22
C ALA A 197 19.47 -4.15 -4.86
N GLU A 198 19.12 -3.76 -6.09
CA GLU A 198 19.76 -2.66 -6.81
C GLU A 198 19.51 -1.30 -6.12
N ALA A 199 18.26 -1.03 -5.74
CA ALA A 199 17.88 0.18 -5.01
C ALA A 199 18.66 0.32 -3.69
N TYR A 200 18.74 -0.78 -2.92
CA TYR A 200 19.54 -0.85 -1.70
C TYR A 200 21.02 -0.55 -1.97
N ALA A 201 21.65 -1.22 -2.94
CA ALA A 201 23.06 -1.00 -3.26
C ALA A 201 23.35 0.45 -3.70
N ASN A 202 22.42 1.08 -4.41
CA ASN A 202 22.53 2.48 -4.79
C ASN A 202 22.42 3.42 -3.58
N LEU A 203 21.48 3.18 -2.67
CA LEU A 203 21.35 3.94 -1.42
C LEU A 203 22.58 3.79 -0.51
N LYS A 204 23.19 2.60 -0.45
CA LYS A 204 24.47 2.41 0.27
C LYS A 204 25.59 3.27 -0.30
N ARG A 205 25.63 3.44 -1.63
CA ARG A 205 26.64 4.24 -2.32
C ARG A 205 26.37 5.73 -2.19
N ASP A 206 25.12 6.12 -2.30
CA ASP A 206 24.66 7.51 -2.26
C ASP A 206 23.34 7.63 -1.48
N PRO A 207 23.42 7.94 -0.18
CA PRO A 207 22.25 8.15 0.66
C PRO A 207 21.33 9.30 0.22
N SER A 208 21.79 10.19 -0.67
CA SER A 208 20.96 11.29 -1.19
C SER A 208 19.89 10.81 -2.18
N LEU A 209 19.96 9.56 -2.64
CA LEU A 209 18.98 8.95 -3.53
C LEU A 209 17.67 8.54 -2.84
N ILE A 210 17.49 8.85 -1.55
CA ILE A 210 16.23 8.63 -0.84
C ILE A 210 15.04 9.25 -1.61
N ALA A 211 13.98 8.45 -1.78
CA ALA A 211 12.82 8.78 -2.63
C ALA A 211 11.71 9.53 -1.91
#